data_AF-A0A2V5WBC5-F1
#
_entry.id   AF-A0A2V5WBC5-F1
#
_cell.length_a   1.000
_cell.length_b   1.000
_cell.length_c   1.000
_cell.angle_alpha   90.00
_cell.angle_beta   90.00
_cell.angle_gamma   90.00
#
_symmetry.space_group_name_H-M   'P 1'
#
loop_
_entity.id
_entity.type
_entity.pdbx_description
1 polymer ?
#
loop_
_entity_poly.entity_id
_entity_poly.type
_entity_poly.pdbx_seq_one_letter_code
_entity_poly.pdbx_strand_id
1 'polypeptide(L)' 'MNSDDKILERLDELVRLMAIVAKRGARQTEIIHELGDQGFGPKRIAELLGTTPNTVSVALHKKRRESKGSK' A
#
# COMPACT_ATOMS: atom_id res chain seq x y z
N MET A 1 7.20 27.86 -0.94
CA MET A 1 6.94 26.61 -1.68
C MET A 1 7.47 26.77 -3.09
N ASN A 2 8.44 25.93 -3.45
CA ASN A 2 9.00 25.86 -4.78
C ASN A 2 7.99 25.14 -5.72
N SER A 3 8.14 25.31 -7.03
CA SER A 3 7.33 24.60 -8.03
C SER A 3 7.43 23.07 -7.89
N ASP A 4 8.61 22.57 -7.48
CA ASP A 4 8.83 21.14 -7.24
C ASP A 4 7.98 20.60 -6.09
N ASP A 5 7.83 21.36 -5.01
CA ASP A 5 6.97 20.97 -3.87
C ASP A 5 5.52 20.80 -4.31
N LYS A 6 5.03 21.72 -5.17
CA LYS A 6 3.67 21.66 -5.72
C LYS A 6 3.49 20.43 -6.62
N ILE A 7 4.50 20.07 -7.41
CA ILE A 7 4.44 18.88 -8.25
C ILE A 7 4.38 17.62 -7.38
N LEU A 8 5.21 17.53 -6.34
CA LEU A 8 5.20 16.40 -5.40
C LEU A 8 3.84 16.25 -4.71
N GLU A 9 3.20 17.34 -4.30
CA GLU A 9 1.84 17.33 -3.74
C GLU A 9 0.81 16.77 -4.74
N ARG A 10 0.83 17.22 -6.00
CA ARG A 10 -0.09 16.71 -7.05
C ARG A 10 0.14 15.24 -7.35
N LEU A 11 1.39 14.79 -7.35
CA LEU A 11 1.72 13.37 -7.51
C LEU A 11 1.21 12.54 -6.32
N ASP A 12 1.34 13.06 -5.09
CA ASP A 12 0.79 12.39 -3.90
C ASP A 12 -0.75 12.29 -3.98
N GLU A 13 -1.44 13.36 -4.42
CA GLU A 13 -2.88 13.35 -4.66
C GLU A 13 -3.29 12.28 -5.68
N LEU A 14 -2.56 12.16 -6.80
CA LEU A 14 -2.81 11.14 -7.82
C LEU A 14 -2.63 9.72 -7.27
N VAL A 15 -1.58 9.48 -6.48
CA VAL A 15 -1.35 8.16 -5.85
C VAL A 15 -2.51 7.80 -4.91
N ARG A 16 -3.02 8.77 -4.13
CA ARG A 16 -4.18 8.55 -3.25
C ARG A 16 -5.45 8.23 -4.04
N LEU A 17 -5.70 8.93 -5.14
CA LEU A 17 -6.83 8.66 -6.03
C LEU A 17 -6.75 7.26 -6.65
N MET A 18 -5.57 6.87 -7.14
CA MET A 18 -5.34 5.53 -7.67
C MET A 18 -5.55 4.45 -6.61
N ALA A 19 -5.13 4.70 -5.37
CA ALA A 19 -5.38 3.77 -4.26
C ALA A 19 -6.89 3.61 -3.95
N ILE A 20 -7.70 4.66 -4.12
CA ILE A 20 -9.16 4.58 -3.98
C ILE A 20 -9.76 3.72 -5.11
N VAL A 21 -9.29 3.88 -6.34
CA VAL A 21 -9.74 3.08 -7.49
C VAL A 21 -9.37 1.60 -7.30
N ALA A 22 -8.12 1.31 -6.91
CA ALA A 22 -7.64 -0.06 -6.69
C ALA A 22 -8.42 -0.82 -5.61
N LYS A 23 -8.98 -0.12 -4.61
CA LYS A 23 -9.86 -0.73 -3.59
C LYS A 23 -11.19 -1.24 -4.13
N ARG A 24 -11.65 -0.75 -5.29
CA ARG A 24 -12.96 -1.15 -5.84
C ARG A 24 -12.83 -2.52 -6.50
N GLY A 25 -13.22 -3.55 -5.76
CA GLY A 25 -13.36 -4.93 -6.28
C GLY A 25 -12.26 -5.90 -5.87
N ALA A 26 -11.22 -5.46 -5.17
CA ALA A 26 -10.14 -6.31 -4.64
C ALA A 26 -10.20 -6.42 -3.12
N ARG A 27 -9.73 -7.55 -2.55
CA ARG A 27 -9.64 -7.68 -1.09
C ARG A 27 -8.50 -6.80 -0.58
N GLN A 28 -8.70 -6.12 0.54
CA GLN A 28 -7.69 -5.25 1.13
C GLN A 28 -6.34 -5.97 1.34
N THR A 29 -6.34 -7.26 1.67
CA THR A 29 -5.14 -8.08 1.83
C THR A 29 -4.36 -8.25 0.53
N GLU A 30 -5.04 -8.44 -0.59
CA GLU A 30 -4.41 -8.59 -1.92
C GLU A 30 -3.72 -7.28 -2.32
N ILE A 31 -4.39 -6.15 -2.10
CA ILE A 31 -3.83 -4.82 -2.36
C ILE A 31 -2.59 -4.57 -1.48
N ILE A 32 -2.63 -4.96 -0.20
CA ILE A 32 -1.47 -4.87 0.69
C ILE A 32 -0.30 -5.70 0.14
N HIS A 33 -0.58 -6.92 -0.36
CA HIS A 33 0.42 -7.82 -0.90
C HIS A 33 1.07 -7.28 -2.16
N GLU A 34 0.29 -6.74 -3.08
CA GLU A 34 0.78 -6.12 -4.33
C GLU A 34 1.62 -4.87 -4.05
N LEU A 35 1.12 -3.96 -3.20
CA LEU A 35 1.87 -2.76 -2.82
C LEU A 35 3.19 -3.12 -2.11
N GLY A 36 3.17 -4.16 -1.27
CA GLY A 36 4.39 -4.67 -0.62
C GLY A 36 5.41 -5.19 -1.63
N ASP A 37 4.97 -5.89 -2.68
CA ASP A 37 5.87 -6.40 -3.74
C ASP A 37 6.47 -5.27 -4.57
N GLN A 38 5.77 -4.16 -4.71
CA GLN A 38 6.27 -2.93 -5.35
C GLN A 38 7.16 -2.09 -4.42
N GLY A 39 7.50 -2.60 -3.22
CA GLY A 39 8.43 -1.96 -2.29
C GLY A 39 7.82 -0.89 -1.38
N PHE A 40 6.49 -0.74 -1.36
CA PHE A 40 5.85 0.20 -0.44
C PHE A 40 5.97 -0.30 1.01
N GLY A 41 6.37 0.61 1.90
CA GLY A 41 6.48 0.30 3.33
C GLY A 41 5.13 0.24 4.05
N PRO A 42 5.03 -0.47 5.20
CA PRO A 42 3.78 -0.63 5.94
C PRO A 42 3.07 0.68 6.32
N LYS A 43 3.85 1.71 6.68
CA LYS A 43 3.33 3.04 7.02
C LYS A 43 2.61 3.68 5.83
N ARG A 44 3.26 3.68 4.66
CA ARG A 44 2.72 4.29 3.44
C ARG A 44 1.49 3.56 2.93
N ILE A 45 1.52 2.23 2.95
CA ILE A 45 0.35 1.41 2.60
C ILE A 45 -0.80 1.70 3.55
N ALA A 46 -0.56 1.82 4.86
CA ALA A 46 -1.58 2.13 5.85
C ALA A 46 -2.24 3.50 5.60
N GLU A 47 -1.45 4.53 5.27
CA GLU A 47 -1.94 5.85 4.88
C GLU A 47 -2.83 5.79 3.62
N LEU A 48 -2.37 5.08 2.57
CA LEU A 48 -3.13 4.94 1.32
C LEU A 48 -4.42 4.13 1.51
N LEU A 49 -4.36 3.09 2.34
CA LEU A 49 -5.46 2.18 2.54
C LEU A 49 -6.46 2.63 3.61
N GLY A 50 -6.11 3.58 4.46
CA GLY A 50 -6.93 4.01 5.59
C GLY A 50 -7.01 2.93 6.67
N THR A 51 -5.87 2.30 6.97
CA THR A 51 -5.75 1.23 7.99
C THR A 51 -4.55 1.50 8.89
N THR A 52 -4.18 0.55 9.75
CA THR A 52 -3.03 0.70 10.65
C THR A 52 -1.77 0.04 10.06
N PRO A 53 -0.56 0.58 10.32
CA PRO A 53 0.69 -0.07 9.91
C PRO A 53 0.84 -1.49 10.47
N ASN A 54 0.22 -1.78 11.62
CA ASN A 54 0.20 -3.12 12.22
C ASN A 54 -0.61 -4.09 11.36
N THR A 55 -1.82 -3.69 10.92
CA THR A 55 -2.65 -4.49 10.01
C THR A 55 -1.87 -4.87 8.75
N VAL A 56 -1.16 -3.90 8.16
CA VAL A 56 -0.34 -4.12 6.97
C VAL A 56 0.82 -5.08 7.26
N SER A 57 1.54 -4.85 8.36
CA SER A 57 2.68 -5.68 8.77
C SER A 57 2.27 -7.14 8.98
N VAL A 58 1.13 -7.38 9.62
CA VAL A 58 0.55 -8.71 9.83
C VAL A 58 0.21 -9.36 8.49
N ALA A 59 -0.43 -8.64 7.56
CA ALA A 59 -0.79 -9.17 6.25
C ALA A 59 0.46 -9.56 5.42
N LEU A 60 1.49 -8.71 5.41
CA LEU A 60 2.77 -9.01 4.75
C LEU A 60 3.52 -10.16 5.42
N HIS A 61 3.45 -10.27 6.74
CA HIS A 61 4.05 -11.37 7.48
C HIS A 61 3.36 -12.71 7.17
N LYS A 62 2.02 -12.73 7.10
CA LYS A 62 1.25 -13.91 6.69
C LYS A 62 1.64 -14.40 5.29
N LYS A 63 1.69 -13.48 4.31
CA LYS A 63 2.17 -13.78 2.94
C LYS A 63 3.53 -14.46 2.92
N ARG A 64 4.48 -13.93 3.71
CA ARG A 64 5.85 -14.48 3.82
C ARG A 64 5.91 -15.86 4.47
N ARG A 65 4.94 -16.22 5.32
CA ARG A 65 4.85 -17.56 5.89
C ARG A 65 4.22 -18.55 4.91
N GLU A 66 3.18 -18.13 4.21
CA GLU A 66 2.51 -18.93 3.17
C GLU A 66 3.46 -19.30 2.03
N SER A 67 4.31 -18.36 1.60
CA SER A 67 5.33 -18.62 0.58
C SER A 67 6.45 -19.56 1.05
N LYS A 68 6.72 -19.63 2.36
CA LYS A 68 7.73 -20.52 2.96
C LYS A 68 7.19 -21.91 3.30
N GLY A 69 5.89 -22.05 3.55
CA GLY A 69 5.23 -23.31 3.90
C GLY A 69 4.74 -24.14 2.72
N SER A 70 4.81 -23.61 1.49
CA SER A 70 4.48 -24.31 0.25
C SER A 70 5.70 -24.97 -0.42
N LYS A 71 6.71 -25.35 0.37
CA LYS A 71 7.89 -26.09 -0.08
C LYS A 71 7.90 -27.49 0.51
#